data_AF-A0A537DV43-F1
#
_entry.id   AF-A0A537DV43-F1
#
_cell.length_a   1.000
_cell.length_b   1.000
_cell.length_c   1.000
_cell.angle_alpha   90.00
_cell.angle_beta   90.00
_cell.angle_gamma   90.00
#
_symmetry.space_group_name_H-M   'P 1'
#
loop_
_entity.id
_entity.type
_entity.pdbx_description
1 polymer ?
#
loop_
_entity_poly.entity_id
_entity_poly.type
_entity_poly.pdbx_seq_one_letter_code
_entity_poly.pdbx_strand_id
1 'polypeptide(L)'
;MLTRSRKRESGQPVAGHRLGEALIDIQTIIIVGLLYWLLQEEQSNAYLRGWLSSNFPLGLYLLSPLTVAAISGTLLFITVFRIAFFVTGKDSALVGGEVLYLLRRQGKHLRELVSTKATSTSALVLASSGAALTLYSYFIIQVVPFTALGISCIILGFTIISLPRHTGGGPGMRAMLQGASRGVEALLEQYNVEKATYLPPVEGGEVFAYVPLTPDIGAVSLSEMRRAPKALSGNGQRAMLVYPVGSELGKILEFQDGLSLEERLKYILIESTEICSRVMVEETGNAIVVGMEGANVDVQGQKYRRSLGSLPSSIAACVIAALHDKPVTLLEERKMGDRLIARFQLLE
;
A
#
# COMPACT_ATOMS: atom_id res chain seq x y z
N MET A 1 -16.64 40.19 18.52
CA MET A 1 -15.40 39.51 18.07
C MET A 1 -15.28 38.22 18.88
N LEU A 2 -15.84 37.13 18.37
CA LEU A 2 -15.99 35.85 19.10
C LEU A 2 -14.95 34.84 18.57
N THR A 3 -13.94 34.54 19.38
CA THR A 3 -12.97 33.48 19.15
C THR A 3 -13.59 32.14 19.52
N ARG A 4 -14.16 31.44 18.52
CA ARG A 4 -14.61 30.04 18.67
C ARG A 4 -13.37 29.14 18.72
N SER A 5 -12.99 28.76 19.94
CA SER A 5 -12.00 27.71 20.20
C SER A 5 -12.48 26.39 19.60
N ARG A 6 -11.81 25.96 18.53
CA ARG A 6 -12.09 24.71 17.81
C ARG A 6 -11.51 23.56 18.63
N LYS A 7 -12.36 22.97 19.48
CA LYS A 7 -12.07 21.76 20.26
C LYS A 7 -11.61 20.67 19.27
N ARG A 8 -10.32 20.30 19.31
CA ARG A 8 -9.79 19.15 18.57
C ARG A 8 -10.52 17.90 19.07
N GLU A 9 -11.41 17.37 18.24
CA GLU A 9 -11.92 16.02 18.42
C GLU A 9 -10.72 15.08 18.28
N SER A 10 -10.27 14.53 19.40
CA SER A 10 -9.31 13.44 19.45
C SER A 10 -9.93 12.27 18.70
N GLY A 11 -9.43 12.02 17.49
CA GLY A 11 -9.84 10.90 16.67
C GLY A 11 -9.78 9.62 17.49
N GLN A 12 -10.89 8.88 17.53
CA GLN A 12 -10.92 7.59 18.20
C GLN A 12 -9.81 6.70 17.60
N PRO A 13 -8.96 6.09 18.43
CA PRO A 13 -7.92 5.19 17.93
C PRO A 13 -8.59 4.03 17.18
N VAL A 14 -8.18 3.86 15.92
CA VAL A 14 -8.69 2.83 15.00
C VAL A 14 -8.50 1.46 15.67
N ALA A 15 -9.60 0.79 16.00
CA ALA A 15 -9.62 -0.46 16.78
C ALA A 15 -8.70 -1.56 16.22
N GLY A 16 -8.39 -1.54 14.92
CA GLY A 16 -7.48 -2.49 14.28
C GLY A 16 -6.02 -2.43 14.75
N HIS A 17 -5.52 -1.26 15.16
CA HIS A 17 -4.12 -1.13 15.62
C HIS A 17 -3.89 -1.86 16.95
N ARG A 18 -4.88 -1.79 17.85
CA ARG A 18 -4.83 -2.41 19.18
C ARG A 18 -4.83 -3.94 19.10
N LEU A 19 -5.49 -4.51 18.10
CA LEU A 19 -5.53 -5.96 17.89
C LEU A 19 -4.16 -6.50 17.45
N GLY A 20 -3.50 -5.81 16.52
CA GLY A 20 -2.17 -6.19 16.03
C GLY A 20 -1.11 -6.15 17.13
N GLU A 21 -1.16 -5.14 17.98
CA GLU A 21 -0.25 -5.03 19.13
C GLU A 21 -0.48 -6.17 20.13
N ALA A 22 -1.72 -6.42 20.54
CA ALA A 22 -2.04 -7.51 21.46
C ALA A 22 -1.59 -8.89 20.94
N LEU A 23 -1.70 -9.13 19.63
CA LEU A 23 -1.23 -10.37 19.01
C LEU A 23 0.28 -10.57 19.16
N ILE A 24 1.09 -9.52 19.04
CA ILE A 24 2.55 -9.62 19.21
C ILE A 24 2.93 -9.95 20.65
N ASP A 25 2.22 -9.40 21.65
CA ASP A 25 2.46 -9.73 23.06
C ASP A 25 2.12 -11.20 23.33
N ILE A 26 0.98 -11.68 22.80
CA ILE A 26 0.56 -13.08 22.91
C ILE A 26 1.59 -14.02 22.26
N GLN A 27 2.06 -13.69 21.05
CA GLN A 27 3.10 -14.48 20.38
C GLN A 27 4.38 -14.55 21.19
N THR A 28 4.78 -13.45 21.83
CA THR A 28 6.00 -13.41 22.65
C THR A 28 5.88 -14.33 23.86
N ILE A 29 4.71 -14.33 24.54
CA ILE A 29 4.43 -15.23 25.66
C ILE A 29 4.48 -16.69 25.20
N ILE A 30 3.90 -17.01 24.05
CA ILE A 30 3.92 -18.38 23.48
C ILE A 30 5.34 -18.84 23.17
N ILE A 31 6.15 -17.97 22.54
CA ILE A 31 7.55 -18.29 22.21
C ILE A 31 8.36 -18.56 23.48
N VAL A 32 8.22 -17.72 24.50
CA VAL A 32 8.90 -17.91 25.79
C VAL A 32 8.47 -19.23 26.45
N GLY A 33 7.16 -19.53 26.45
CA GLY A 33 6.64 -20.79 26.98
C GLY A 33 7.17 -22.01 26.23
N LEU A 34 7.26 -21.94 24.89
CA LEU A 34 7.82 -23.01 24.06
C LEU A 34 9.32 -23.21 24.31
N LEU A 35 10.10 -22.13 24.43
CA LEU A 35 11.53 -22.25 24.73
C LEU A 35 11.78 -22.90 26.09
N TYR A 36 10.98 -22.54 27.10
CA TYR A 36 11.09 -23.14 28.42
C TYR A 36 10.65 -24.61 28.43
N TRP A 37 9.58 -24.93 27.72
CA TRP A 37 9.14 -26.31 27.55
C TRP A 37 10.18 -27.17 26.83
N LEU A 38 10.78 -26.65 25.74
CA LEU A 38 11.82 -27.35 24.99
C LEU A 38 13.08 -27.58 25.81
N LEU A 39 13.44 -26.61 26.67
CA LEU A 39 14.53 -26.76 27.65
C LEU A 39 14.23 -27.88 28.65
N GLN A 40 13.01 -27.92 29.18
CA GLN A 40 12.60 -28.94 30.15
C GLN A 40 12.60 -30.33 29.51
N GLU A 41 12.13 -30.44 28.27
CA GLU A 41 12.12 -31.70 27.51
C GLU A 41 13.54 -32.15 27.16
N GLU A 42 14.45 -31.24 26.81
CA GLU A 42 15.87 -31.57 26.59
C GLU A 42 16.52 -32.16 27.84
N GLN A 43 16.16 -31.67 29.03
CA GLN A 43 16.70 -32.15 30.30
C GLN A 43 16.11 -33.48 30.74
N SER A 44 14.83 -33.73 30.47
CA SER A 44 14.14 -34.97 30.85
C SER A 44 14.36 -36.10 29.84
N ASN A 45 14.61 -35.78 28.57
CA ASN A 45 14.60 -36.73 27.46
C ASN A 45 15.99 -36.93 26.84
N ALA A 46 16.67 -38.00 27.24
CA ALA A 46 18.00 -38.35 26.74
C ALA A 46 18.06 -38.55 25.22
N TYR A 47 16.96 -39.00 24.60
CA TYR A 47 16.87 -39.15 23.16
C TYR A 47 16.91 -37.80 22.45
N LEU A 48 16.14 -36.81 22.94
CA LEU A 48 16.13 -35.47 22.35
C LEU A 48 17.52 -34.81 22.42
N ARG A 49 18.19 -34.92 23.57
CA ARG A 49 19.57 -34.43 23.74
C ARG A 49 20.53 -35.11 22.75
N GLY A 50 20.46 -36.44 22.60
CA GLY A 50 21.30 -37.19 21.66
C GLY A 50 20.99 -36.86 20.19
N TRP A 51 19.73 -36.62 19.86
CA TRP A 51 19.33 -36.20 18.52
C TRP A 51 19.83 -34.79 18.22
N LEU A 52 19.70 -33.85 19.17
CA LEU A 52 20.18 -32.47 19.04
C LEU A 52 21.70 -32.43 18.91
N SER A 53 22.46 -33.19 19.73
CA SER A 53 23.92 -33.22 19.61
C SER A 53 24.38 -33.70 18.24
N SER A 54 23.65 -34.65 17.65
CA SER A 54 24.02 -35.29 16.38
C SER A 54 23.59 -34.50 15.15
N ASN A 55 22.40 -33.89 15.18
CA ASN A 55 21.79 -33.26 14.01
C ASN A 55 21.81 -31.73 14.07
N PHE A 56 21.85 -31.15 15.28
CA PHE A 56 21.82 -29.71 15.46
C PHE A 56 22.57 -29.27 16.73
N PRO A 57 23.91 -29.33 16.74
CA PRO A 57 24.71 -29.06 17.93
C PRO A 57 24.54 -27.63 18.46
N LEU A 58 24.25 -26.66 17.59
CA LEU A 58 23.86 -25.30 17.98
C LEU A 58 22.55 -25.27 18.81
N GLY A 59 21.68 -26.25 18.63
CA GLY A 59 20.45 -26.42 19.40
C GLY A 59 20.70 -26.65 20.88
N LEU A 60 21.78 -27.37 21.23
CA LEU A 60 22.16 -27.54 22.64
C LEU A 60 22.65 -26.24 23.27
N TYR A 61 23.32 -25.38 22.49
CA TYR A 61 23.73 -24.06 22.97
C TYR A 61 22.52 -23.12 23.10
N LEU A 62 21.59 -23.16 22.15
CA LEU A 62 20.32 -22.42 22.17
C LEU A 62 19.44 -22.84 23.35
N LEU A 63 19.43 -24.13 23.67
CA LEU A 63 18.73 -24.72 24.80
C LEU A 63 19.58 -24.82 26.07
N SER A 64 20.68 -24.07 26.16
CA SER A 64 21.35 -23.95 27.45
C SER A 64 20.43 -23.17 28.40
N PRO A 65 20.37 -23.53 29.70
CA PRO A 65 19.54 -22.83 30.68
C PRO A 65 19.80 -21.32 30.68
N LEU A 66 21.06 -20.93 30.50
CA LEU A 66 21.50 -19.53 30.50
C LEU A 66 21.05 -18.81 29.22
N THR A 67 21.14 -19.47 28.06
CA THR A 67 20.68 -18.92 26.78
C THR A 67 19.15 -18.74 26.77
N VAL A 68 18.41 -19.74 27.22
CA VAL A 68 16.93 -19.68 27.29
C VAL A 68 16.50 -18.60 28.28
N ALA A 69 17.15 -18.48 29.44
CA ALA A 69 16.88 -17.43 30.40
C ALA A 69 17.20 -16.03 29.83
N ALA A 70 18.32 -15.89 29.11
CA ALA A 70 18.71 -14.62 28.48
C ALA A 70 17.71 -14.20 27.38
N ILE A 71 17.35 -15.10 26.46
CA ILE A 71 16.40 -14.84 25.37
C ILE A 71 15.02 -14.53 25.96
N SER A 72 14.53 -15.37 26.87
CA SER A 72 13.20 -15.20 27.48
C SER A 72 13.13 -13.93 28.32
N GLY A 73 14.17 -13.64 29.11
CA GLY A 73 14.26 -12.42 29.89
C GLY A 73 14.28 -11.17 29.01
N THR A 74 15.02 -11.20 27.90
CA THR A 74 15.04 -10.08 26.94
C THR A 74 13.67 -9.87 26.29
N LEU A 75 13.01 -10.95 25.84
CA LEU A 75 11.69 -10.89 25.23
C LEU A 75 10.61 -10.38 26.20
N LEU A 76 10.61 -10.88 27.44
CA LEU A 76 9.69 -10.41 28.49
C LEU A 76 9.98 -8.97 28.88
N PHE A 77 11.24 -8.56 28.98
CA PHE A 77 11.61 -7.17 29.26
C PHE A 77 11.10 -6.22 28.18
N ILE A 78 11.30 -6.56 26.91
CA ILE A 78 10.77 -5.78 25.77
C ILE A 78 9.24 -5.71 25.82
N THR A 79 8.58 -6.83 26.09
CA THR A 79 7.11 -6.93 26.19
C THR A 79 6.57 -6.06 27.32
N VAL A 80 7.13 -6.18 28.53
CA VAL A 80 6.74 -5.39 29.71
C VAL A 80 7.02 -3.91 29.47
N PHE A 81 8.18 -3.57 28.91
CA PHE A 81 8.52 -2.19 28.57
C PHE A 81 7.52 -1.61 27.56
N ARG A 82 7.15 -2.38 26.53
CA ARG A 82 6.17 -1.99 25.53
C ARG A 82 4.79 -1.78 26.13
N ILE A 83 4.31 -2.70 26.96
CA ILE A 83 3.02 -2.59 27.67
C ILE A 83 3.04 -1.38 28.62
N ALA A 84 4.11 -1.19 29.39
CA ALA A 84 4.24 -0.06 30.32
C ALA A 84 4.20 1.28 29.59
N PHE A 85 4.91 1.38 28.45
CA PHE A 85 4.95 2.57 27.62
C PHE A 85 3.61 2.84 26.91
N PHE A 86 2.92 1.78 26.50
CA PHE A 86 1.57 1.84 25.95
C PHE A 86 0.54 2.34 26.98
N VAL A 87 0.61 1.82 28.22
CA VAL A 87 -0.28 2.23 29.32
C VAL A 87 -0.02 3.67 29.78
N THR A 88 1.23 4.15 29.68
CA THR A 88 1.57 5.55 30.04
C THR A 88 1.24 6.58 28.96
N GLY A 89 0.73 6.15 27.78
CA GLY A 89 0.22 7.06 26.74
C GLY A 89 1.27 8.03 26.19
N LYS A 90 2.56 7.72 26.35
CA LYS A 90 3.64 8.57 25.87
C LYS A 90 3.95 8.17 24.43
N ASP A 91 3.18 8.71 23.48
CA ASP A 91 3.42 8.51 22.05
C ASP A 91 4.82 8.96 21.66
N SER A 92 5.78 8.05 21.43
CA SER A 92 6.89 8.23 20.47
C SER A 92 7.86 7.03 20.35
N ALA A 93 7.83 6.42 19.16
CA ALA A 93 8.99 6.30 18.25
C ALA A 93 10.34 5.80 18.81
N LEU A 94 10.40 4.56 19.31
CA LEU A 94 11.68 3.95 19.72
C LEU A 94 11.86 2.49 19.29
N VAL A 95 11.37 2.14 18.10
CA VAL A 95 11.93 1.03 17.33
C VAL A 95 12.60 1.64 16.10
N GLY A 96 13.93 1.70 16.16
CA GLY A 96 14.79 2.53 15.31
C GLY A 96 14.55 2.38 13.81
N GLY A 97 14.57 3.51 13.12
CA GLY A 97 14.44 3.60 11.67
C GLY A 97 15.44 2.73 10.89
N GLU A 98 16.57 2.35 11.48
CA GLU A 98 17.55 1.44 10.86
C GLU A 98 17.07 -0.02 10.77
N VAL A 99 16.41 -0.55 11.81
CA VAL A 99 15.88 -1.92 11.80
C VAL A 99 14.70 -2.03 10.86
N LEU A 100 13.86 -0.99 10.83
CA LEU A 100 12.77 -0.85 9.88
C LEU A 100 13.29 -0.73 8.44
N TYR A 101 14.40 -0.03 8.20
CA TYR A 101 15.01 0.09 6.87
C TYR A 101 15.54 -1.26 6.35
N LEU A 102 16.22 -2.04 7.20
CA LEU A 102 16.72 -3.38 6.86
C LEU A 102 15.60 -4.38 6.59
N LEU A 103 14.53 -4.38 7.40
CA LEU A 103 13.35 -5.20 7.18
C LEU A 103 12.59 -4.80 5.90
N ARG A 104 12.54 -3.50 5.58
CA ARG A 104 11.89 -2.98 4.36
C ARG A 104 12.61 -3.41 3.09
N ARG A 105 13.93 -3.59 3.14
CA ARG A 105 14.75 -4.07 2.00
C ARG A 105 14.52 -5.55 1.68
N GLN A 106 14.30 -6.40 2.69
CA GLN A 106 14.00 -7.82 2.48
C GLN A 106 12.53 -8.11 2.12
N GLY A 107 11.60 -7.24 2.54
CA GLY A 107 10.18 -7.38 2.25
C GLY A 107 9.77 -7.15 0.79
N LYS A 108 10.69 -6.80 -0.13
CA LYS A 108 10.40 -6.66 -1.57
C LYS A 108 10.29 -8.01 -2.29
N HIS A 109 11.19 -8.95 -2.02
CA HIS A 109 11.16 -10.28 -2.66
C HIS A 109 10.08 -11.21 -2.10
N LEU A 110 9.72 -11.07 -0.81
CA LEU A 110 8.66 -11.87 -0.19
C LEU A 110 7.25 -11.44 -0.63
N ARG A 111 7.10 -10.21 -1.14
CA ARG A 111 5.80 -9.66 -1.55
C ARG A 111 5.31 -10.20 -2.89
N GLU A 112 6.23 -10.66 -3.74
CA GLU A 112 5.94 -11.18 -5.08
C GLU A 112 5.26 -12.57 -5.05
N LEU A 113 5.41 -13.31 -3.95
CA LEU A 113 4.88 -14.68 -3.81
C LEU A 113 3.47 -14.78 -3.19
N VAL A 114 2.91 -13.68 -2.68
CA VAL A 114 1.67 -13.71 -1.88
C VAL A 114 0.55 -12.97 -2.61
N SER A 115 0.05 -13.59 -3.69
CA SER A 115 -1.10 -13.10 -4.46
C SER A 115 -2.45 -13.29 -3.74
N THR A 116 -3.39 -12.43 -4.08
CA THR A 116 -4.46 -11.85 -3.26
C THR A 116 -5.68 -12.75 -3.04
N LYS A 117 -6.35 -12.54 -1.89
CA LYS A 117 -7.64 -13.12 -1.43
C LYS A 117 -7.64 -14.59 -0.96
N ALA A 118 -6.84 -15.48 -1.54
CA ALA A 118 -6.70 -16.87 -1.05
C ALA A 118 -5.82 -16.99 0.22
N THR A 119 -5.15 -15.92 0.61
CA THR A 119 -4.07 -15.92 1.61
C THR A 119 -4.54 -15.90 3.06
N SER A 120 -5.75 -15.38 3.33
CA SER A 120 -6.30 -15.44 4.69
C SER A 120 -6.82 -16.81 5.06
N THR A 121 -7.50 -17.45 4.12
CA THR A 121 -8.05 -18.79 4.30
C THR A 121 -6.93 -19.81 4.30
N SER A 122 -5.95 -19.68 3.42
CA SER A 122 -4.76 -20.54 3.44
C SER A 122 -3.96 -20.40 4.72
N ALA A 123 -3.79 -19.19 5.27
CA ALA A 123 -3.11 -18.99 6.55
C ALA A 123 -3.84 -19.64 7.73
N LEU A 124 -5.18 -19.55 7.75
CA LEU A 124 -5.99 -20.17 8.80
C LEU A 124 -5.96 -21.70 8.69
N VAL A 125 -6.04 -22.24 7.47
CA VAL A 125 -5.92 -23.68 7.20
C VAL A 125 -4.54 -24.19 7.58
N LEU A 126 -3.49 -23.42 7.30
CA LEU A 126 -2.12 -23.77 7.67
C LEU A 126 -1.93 -23.79 9.19
N ALA A 127 -2.47 -22.79 9.89
CA ALA A 127 -2.41 -22.73 11.35
C ALA A 127 -3.21 -23.87 12.01
N SER A 128 -4.42 -24.16 11.52
CA SER A 128 -5.25 -25.23 12.05
C SER A 128 -4.68 -26.62 11.75
N SER A 129 -4.15 -26.83 10.54
CA SER A 129 -3.45 -28.06 10.16
C SER A 129 -2.17 -28.24 10.99
N GLY A 130 -1.43 -27.16 11.24
CA GLY A 130 -0.25 -27.17 12.12
C GLY A 130 -0.61 -27.55 13.55
N ALA A 131 -1.73 -27.04 14.08
CA ALA A 131 -2.22 -27.40 15.41
C ALA A 131 -2.63 -28.87 15.51
N ALA A 132 -3.38 -29.38 14.53
CA ALA A 132 -3.76 -30.79 14.48
C ALA A 132 -2.54 -31.71 14.38
N LEU A 133 -1.57 -31.36 13.52
CA LEU A 133 -0.33 -32.11 13.36
C LEU A 133 0.52 -32.10 14.63
N THR A 134 0.62 -30.94 15.30
CA THR A 134 1.35 -30.82 16.58
C THR A 134 0.71 -31.71 17.63
N LEU A 135 -0.62 -31.66 17.78
CA LEU A 135 -1.36 -32.46 18.76
C LEU A 135 -1.22 -33.96 18.48
N TYR A 136 -1.40 -34.37 17.22
CA TYR A 136 -1.29 -35.77 16.79
C TYR A 136 0.13 -36.31 16.98
N SER A 137 1.13 -35.55 16.54
CA SER A 137 2.53 -35.92 16.68
C SER A 137 2.94 -36.03 18.15
N TYR A 138 2.50 -35.09 18.99
CA TYR A 138 2.87 -35.07 20.40
C TYR A 138 2.25 -36.24 21.19
N PHE A 139 0.96 -36.52 21.02
CA PHE A 139 0.28 -37.54 21.82
C PHE A 139 0.38 -38.96 21.25
N ILE A 140 0.37 -39.12 19.93
CA ILE A 140 0.26 -40.46 19.29
C ILE A 140 1.61 -40.93 18.77
N ILE A 141 2.29 -40.13 17.95
CA ILE A 141 3.54 -40.57 17.29
C ILE A 141 4.77 -40.44 18.21
N GLN A 142 4.77 -39.44 19.11
CA GLN A 142 5.89 -39.09 19.99
C GLN A 142 7.22 -38.79 19.26
N VAL A 143 7.15 -38.28 18.02
CA VAL A 143 8.33 -37.95 17.21
C VAL A 143 8.52 -36.44 17.16
N VAL A 144 9.61 -35.98 17.79
CA VAL A 144 9.90 -34.55 17.99
C VAL A 144 9.95 -33.73 16.68
N PRO A 145 10.55 -34.19 15.57
CA PRO A 145 10.56 -33.45 14.30
C PRO A 145 9.18 -33.05 13.77
N PHE A 146 8.18 -33.92 13.87
CA PHE A 146 6.82 -33.63 13.38
C PHE A 146 6.10 -32.60 14.27
N THR A 147 6.36 -32.64 15.58
CA THR A 147 5.86 -31.63 16.52
C THR A 147 6.45 -30.25 16.22
N ALA A 148 7.76 -30.17 15.96
CA ALA A 148 8.43 -28.92 15.58
C ALA A 148 7.93 -28.35 14.24
N LEU A 149 7.64 -29.22 13.26
CA LEU A 149 7.05 -28.82 11.98
C LEU A 149 5.64 -28.26 12.17
N GLY A 150 4.81 -28.92 12.99
CA GLY A 150 3.47 -28.43 13.33
C GLY A 150 3.50 -27.04 13.98
N ILE A 151 4.39 -26.82 14.96
CA ILE A 151 4.58 -25.52 15.61
C ILE A 151 5.02 -24.45 14.59
N SER A 152 5.90 -24.82 13.66
CA SER A 152 6.37 -23.91 12.60
C SER A 152 5.23 -23.49 11.66
N CYS A 153 4.34 -24.41 11.28
CA CYS A 153 3.13 -24.10 10.51
C CYS A 153 2.18 -23.16 11.26
N ILE A 154 2.04 -23.34 12.58
CA ILE A 154 1.24 -22.44 13.43
C ILE A 154 1.83 -21.03 13.42
N ILE A 155 3.15 -20.91 13.68
CA ILE A 155 3.84 -19.61 13.70
C ILE A 155 3.69 -18.92 12.35
N LEU A 156 3.98 -19.60 11.24
CA LEU A 156 3.85 -19.04 9.89
C LEU A 156 2.41 -18.61 9.58
N GLY A 157 1.42 -19.44 9.92
CA GLY A 157 0.01 -19.09 9.74
C GLY A 157 -0.36 -17.81 10.48
N PHE A 158 0.06 -17.68 11.74
CA PHE A 158 -0.16 -16.44 12.51
C PHE A 158 0.64 -15.26 11.96
N THR A 159 1.88 -15.44 11.52
CA THR A 159 2.67 -14.37 10.90
C THR A 159 2.00 -13.83 9.64
N ILE A 160 1.43 -14.69 8.79
CA ILE A 160 0.69 -14.29 7.57
C ILE A 160 -0.62 -13.57 7.93
N ILE A 161 -1.23 -13.89 9.08
CA ILE A 161 -2.40 -13.17 9.60
C ILE A 161 -2.00 -11.79 10.15
N SER A 162 -0.86 -11.72 10.84
CA SER A 162 -0.36 -10.49 11.47
C SER A 162 0.26 -9.49 10.51
N LEU A 163 0.67 -9.92 9.30
CA LEU A 163 1.17 -8.99 8.28
C LEU A 163 0.04 -8.01 7.90
N PRO A 164 0.24 -6.68 8.05
CA PRO A 164 -0.74 -5.70 7.62
C PRO A 164 -0.94 -5.84 6.11
N ARG A 165 -2.12 -6.33 5.72
CA ARG A 165 -2.32 -6.84 4.35
C ARG A 165 -2.29 -5.77 3.29
N HIS A 166 -2.56 -4.51 3.63
CA HIS A 166 -2.43 -3.41 2.70
C HIS A 166 -2.12 -2.15 3.50
N THR A 167 -1.03 -1.45 3.18
CA THR A 167 -0.97 0.01 3.34
C THR A 167 -1.64 0.62 2.12
N GLY A 168 -2.89 0.23 1.89
CA GLY A 168 -3.70 0.85 0.85
C GLY A 168 -3.97 2.29 1.20
N GLY A 169 -4.34 3.09 0.21
CA GLY A 169 -4.64 4.50 0.35
C GLY A 169 -5.88 4.72 1.21
N GLY A 170 -5.73 4.60 2.53
CA GLY A 170 -6.83 4.76 3.48
C GLY A 170 -7.43 6.17 3.44
N PRO A 171 -8.40 6.49 4.34
CA PRO A 171 -9.11 7.76 4.33
C PRO A 171 -8.21 9.01 4.25
N GLY A 172 -7.00 8.94 4.82
CA GLY A 172 -5.98 9.98 4.72
C GLY A 172 -5.48 10.22 3.29
N MET A 173 -5.14 9.17 2.53
CA MET A 173 -4.71 9.31 1.13
C MET A 173 -5.81 9.90 0.27
N ARG A 174 -7.05 9.40 0.42
CA ARG A 174 -8.21 9.96 -0.30
C ARG A 174 -8.41 11.45 0.01
N ALA A 175 -8.32 11.84 1.28
CA ALA A 175 -8.41 13.23 1.70
C ALA A 175 -7.26 14.08 1.13
N MET A 176 -6.03 13.55 1.06
CA MET A 176 -4.88 14.22 0.45
C MET A 176 -5.09 14.43 -1.06
N LEU A 177 -5.52 13.40 -1.79
CA LEU A 177 -5.78 13.50 -3.22
C LEU A 177 -6.94 14.45 -3.53
N GLN A 178 -8.01 14.45 -2.72
CA GLN A 178 -9.09 15.43 -2.80
C GLN A 178 -8.62 16.85 -2.46
N GLY A 179 -7.72 17.00 -1.49
CA GLY A 179 -7.09 18.27 -1.16
C GLY A 179 -6.25 18.81 -2.31
N ALA A 180 -5.45 17.94 -2.95
CA ALA A 180 -4.66 18.28 -4.12
C ALA A 180 -5.56 18.67 -5.32
N SER A 181 -6.64 17.93 -5.57
CA SER A 181 -7.58 18.27 -6.64
C SER A 181 -8.27 19.61 -6.41
N ARG A 182 -8.62 19.95 -5.15
CA ARG A 182 -9.15 21.28 -4.80
C ARG A 182 -8.13 22.40 -4.99
N GLY A 183 -6.85 22.12 -4.72
CA GLY A 183 -5.77 23.06 -5.00
C GLY A 183 -5.68 23.38 -6.49
N VAL A 184 -5.79 22.36 -7.35
CA VAL A 184 -5.84 22.55 -8.80
C VAL A 184 -7.12 23.27 -9.22
N GLU A 185 -8.29 22.92 -8.67
CA GLU A 185 -9.54 23.63 -8.97
C GLU A 185 -9.44 25.12 -8.70
N ALA A 186 -8.89 25.52 -7.55
CA ALA A 186 -8.72 26.93 -7.19
C ALA A 186 -7.83 27.69 -8.19
N LEU A 187 -6.85 27.02 -8.82
CA LEU A 187 -6.05 27.59 -9.89
C LEU A 187 -6.85 27.74 -11.20
N LEU A 188 -7.71 26.78 -11.51
CA LEU A 188 -8.52 26.77 -12.74
C LEU A 188 -9.74 27.70 -12.67
N GLU A 189 -10.27 27.99 -11.48
CA GLU A 189 -11.43 28.86 -11.27
C GLU A 189 -11.23 30.28 -11.82
N GLN A 190 -9.99 30.75 -11.85
CA GLN A 190 -9.64 32.09 -12.33
C GLN A 190 -9.72 32.23 -13.86
N TYR A 191 -9.88 31.11 -14.59
CA TYR A 191 -9.77 31.07 -16.04
C TYR A 191 -10.93 30.34 -16.73
N ASN A 192 -11.04 30.57 -18.04
CA ASN A 192 -11.95 29.80 -18.88
C ASN A 192 -11.23 28.59 -19.48
N VAL A 193 -11.29 27.48 -18.75
CA VAL A 193 -10.53 26.27 -19.11
C VAL A 193 -11.30 25.39 -20.10
N GLU A 194 -10.56 24.83 -21.04
CA GLU A 194 -11.03 23.74 -21.91
C GLU A 194 -10.43 22.39 -21.51
N LYS A 195 -10.69 21.35 -22.30
CA LYS A 195 -10.17 20.00 -22.07
C LYS A 195 -8.66 20.00 -22.08
N ALA A 196 -8.07 19.40 -21.05
CA ALA A 196 -6.64 19.29 -20.91
C ALA A 196 -6.08 18.13 -21.75
N THR A 197 -4.84 18.30 -22.18
CA THR A 197 -4.02 17.25 -22.81
C THR A 197 -2.89 16.87 -21.86
N TYR A 198 -2.83 15.62 -21.46
CA TYR A 198 -1.80 15.05 -20.61
C TYR A 198 -0.57 14.75 -21.46
N LEU A 199 0.57 15.30 -21.08
CA LEU A 199 1.84 15.17 -21.78
C LEU A 199 2.69 14.07 -21.14
N PRO A 200 3.33 13.21 -21.95
CA PRO A 200 4.18 12.16 -21.43
C PRO A 200 5.42 12.74 -20.73
N PRO A 201 5.97 12.02 -19.73
CA PRO A 201 7.12 12.48 -18.96
C PRO A 201 8.38 12.54 -19.83
N VAL A 202 9.14 13.64 -19.75
CA VAL A 202 10.44 13.76 -20.43
C VAL A 202 11.49 13.09 -19.54
N GLU A 203 12.26 12.14 -20.08
CA GLU A 203 13.38 11.47 -19.39
C GLU A 203 12.99 10.83 -18.04
N GLY A 204 11.78 10.24 -17.96
CA GLY A 204 11.29 9.63 -16.71
C GLY A 204 10.88 10.64 -15.63
N GLY A 205 10.70 11.90 -16.01
CA GLY A 205 10.23 12.98 -15.16
C GLY A 205 8.71 12.93 -14.87
N GLU A 206 8.10 14.10 -14.82
CA GLU A 206 6.72 14.29 -14.35
C GLU A 206 5.75 14.36 -15.53
N VAL A 207 4.53 13.81 -15.33
CA VAL A 207 3.43 14.03 -16.27
C VAL A 207 2.86 15.43 -16.05
N PHE A 208 2.69 16.18 -17.13
CA PHE A 208 2.09 17.52 -17.11
C PHE A 208 0.75 17.51 -17.81
N ALA A 209 -0.20 18.31 -17.34
CA ALA A 209 -1.44 18.58 -18.06
C ALA A 209 -1.36 19.96 -18.71
N TYR A 210 -1.42 20.01 -20.04
CA TYR A 210 -1.60 21.23 -20.81
C TYR A 210 -3.07 21.64 -20.76
N VAL A 211 -3.36 22.78 -20.15
CA VAL A 211 -4.72 23.32 -20.02
C VAL A 211 -4.86 24.55 -20.93
N PRO A 212 -5.70 24.49 -21.97
CA PRO A 212 -6.05 25.65 -22.77
C PRO A 212 -6.84 26.66 -21.93
N LEU A 213 -6.43 27.94 -21.96
CA LEU A 213 -7.13 29.06 -21.31
C LEU A 213 -8.01 29.83 -22.30
N THR A 214 -7.84 29.58 -23.59
CA THR A 214 -8.61 30.17 -24.67
C THR A 214 -9.15 29.07 -25.60
N PRO A 215 -10.41 29.18 -26.07
CA PRO A 215 -11.06 28.15 -26.89
C PRO A 215 -10.52 28.04 -28.32
N ASP A 216 -9.69 28.98 -28.77
CA ASP A 216 -9.23 29.10 -30.15
C ASP A 216 -7.77 28.67 -30.32
N ILE A 217 -7.43 27.54 -29.70
CA ILE A 217 -6.12 26.92 -29.85
C ILE A 217 -6.29 25.83 -30.90
N GLY A 218 -5.88 26.10 -32.15
CA GLY A 218 -5.81 25.11 -33.21
C GLY A 218 -4.92 23.91 -32.84
N ALA A 219 -4.65 23.01 -33.80
CA ALA A 219 -3.75 21.88 -33.56
C ALA A 219 -2.34 22.37 -33.19
N VAL A 220 -2.07 22.46 -31.89
CA VAL A 220 -0.77 22.87 -31.34
C VAL A 220 0.15 21.67 -31.30
N SER A 221 1.40 21.88 -31.72
CA SER A 221 2.41 20.82 -31.70
C SER A 221 2.87 20.48 -30.28
N LEU A 222 3.36 19.26 -30.06
CA LEU A 222 3.80 18.83 -28.72
C LEU A 222 4.95 19.64 -28.15
N SER A 223 5.83 20.14 -29.01
CA SER A 223 6.93 21.02 -28.62
C SER A 223 6.42 22.37 -28.11
N GLU A 224 5.34 22.90 -28.69
CA GLU A 224 4.69 24.13 -28.23
C GLU A 224 3.91 23.91 -26.93
N MET A 225 3.21 22.78 -26.77
CA MET A 225 2.53 22.45 -25.51
C MET A 225 3.53 22.40 -24.34
N ARG A 226 4.71 21.79 -24.54
CA ARG A 226 5.76 21.70 -23.52
C ARG A 226 6.40 23.05 -23.15
N ARG A 227 6.32 24.05 -24.03
CA ARG A 227 6.81 25.41 -23.77
C ARG A 227 5.81 26.29 -23.04
N ALA A 228 4.59 25.79 -22.79
CA ALA A 228 3.61 26.54 -22.04
C ALA A 228 4.12 26.84 -20.61
N PRO A 229 3.79 28.03 -20.09
CA PRO A 229 4.27 28.47 -18.78
C PRO A 229 3.71 27.58 -17.66
N LYS A 230 4.57 27.23 -16.71
CA LYS A 230 4.21 26.50 -15.47
C LYS A 230 3.64 27.42 -14.38
N ALA A 231 3.84 28.73 -14.54
CA ALA A 231 3.34 29.76 -13.65
C ALA A 231 2.71 30.87 -14.47
N LEU A 232 1.49 31.24 -14.11
CA LEU A 232 0.76 32.34 -14.72
C LEU A 232 1.36 33.66 -14.21
N SER A 233 2.09 34.36 -15.07
CA SER A 233 2.61 35.69 -14.80
C SER A 233 2.21 36.58 -15.97
N GLY A 234 1.05 37.24 -15.84
CA GLY A 234 0.56 38.25 -16.78
C GLY A 234 -0.71 37.88 -17.56
N ASN A 235 -1.46 38.92 -17.94
CA ASN A 235 -2.64 38.82 -18.79
C ASN A 235 -2.22 38.56 -20.25
N GLY A 236 -2.60 37.42 -20.80
CA GLY A 236 -2.36 37.09 -22.22
C GLY A 236 -1.84 35.67 -22.50
N GLN A 237 -1.68 34.82 -21.49
CA GLN A 237 -1.29 33.43 -21.71
C GLN A 237 -2.43 32.63 -22.34
N ARG A 238 -2.12 31.91 -23.43
CA ARG A 238 -3.10 31.07 -24.17
C ARG A 238 -3.33 29.71 -23.49
N ALA A 239 -2.35 29.23 -22.72
CA ALA A 239 -2.40 27.96 -22.02
C ALA A 239 -1.46 27.95 -20.82
N MET A 240 -1.67 27.00 -19.92
CA MET A 240 -0.84 26.77 -18.74
C MET A 240 -0.52 25.27 -18.61
N LEU A 241 0.67 24.95 -18.11
CA LEU A 241 1.00 23.61 -17.61
C LEU A 241 0.64 23.49 -16.14
N VAL A 242 -0.15 22.46 -15.83
CA VAL A 242 -0.57 22.12 -14.48
C VAL A 242 -0.02 20.75 -14.11
N TYR A 243 0.26 20.55 -12.83
CA TYR A 243 0.53 19.24 -12.26
C TYR A 243 -0.78 18.53 -11.92
N PRO A 244 -1.24 17.57 -12.74
CA PRO A 244 -2.45 16.82 -12.44
C PRO A 244 -2.24 15.94 -11.20
N VAL A 245 -3.34 15.65 -10.51
CA VAL A 245 -3.30 14.66 -9.42
C VAL A 245 -2.97 13.31 -10.04
N GLY A 246 -1.79 12.79 -9.70
CA GLY A 246 -1.23 11.57 -10.28
C GLY A 246 0.05 11.76 -11.10
N SER A 247 0.54 12.99 -11.26
CA SER A 247 1.78 13.29 -12.01
C SER A 247 3.02 12.51 -11.53
N GLU A 248 3.08 12.23 -10.22
CA GLU A 248 4.17 11.51 -9.57
C GLU A 248 4.00 9.99 -9.56
N LEU A 249 2.80 9.49 -9.88
CA LEU A 249 2.51 8.06 -9.73
C LEU A 249 3.30 7.21 -10.73
N GLY A 250 3.70 7.78 -11.87
CA GLY A 250 4.59 7.11 -12.84
C GLY A 250 6.02 6.89 -12.35
N LYS A 251 6.48 7.57 -11.29
CA LYS A 251 7.85 7.45 -10.76
C LYS A 251 8.04 6.28 -9.79
N ILE A 252 6.95 5.65 -9.35
CA ILE A 252 7.05 4.52 -8.42
C ILE A 252 7.71 3.36 -9.18
N LEU A 253 8.90 2.96 -8.72
CA LEU A 253 9.78 1.97 -9.37
C LEU A 253 9.12 0.61 -9.60
N GLU A 254 8.07 0.28 -8.84
CA GLU A 254 7.26 -0.92 -9.04
C GLU A 254 6.53 -0.94 -10.40
N PHE A 255 6.54 0.18 -11.14
CA PHE A 255 5.91 0.33 -12.45
C PHE A 255 6.88 0.24 -13.63
N GLN A 256 8.18 -0.03 -13.49
CA GLN A 256 9.06 0.01 -14.68
C GLN A 256 9.07 -1.28 -15.50
N ASP A 257 8.59 -2.41 -14.98
CA ASP A 257 8.75 -3.72 -15.63
C ASP A 257 7.41 -4.38 -16.05
N GLY A 258 7.24 -4.65 -17.35
CA GLY A 258 6.40 -5.72 -17.92
C GLY A 258 4.88 -5.73 -17.73
N LEU A 259 4.31 -4.93 -16.81
CA LEU A 259 2.87 -4.95 -16.50
C LEU A 259 2.02 -4.33 -17.61
N SER A 260 0.85 -4.92 -17.86
CA SER A 260 -0.17 -4.37 -18.75
C SER A 260 -0.76 -3.06 -18.21
N LEU A 261 -1.38 -2.26 -19.09
CA LEU A 261 -2.06 -1.01 -18.69
C LEU A 261 -3.15 -1.26 -17.63
N GLU A 262 -3.93 -2.32 -17.80
CA GLU A 262 -4.97 -2.71 -16.84
C GLU A 262 -4.38 -3.03 -15.46
N GLU A 263 -3.30 -3.80 -15.39
CA GLU A 263 -2.65 -4.15 -14.11
C GLU A 263 -2.08 -2.92 -13.41
N ARG A 264 -1.48 -1.99 -14.16
CA ARG A 264 -0.95 -0.73 -13.61
C ARG A 264 -2.04 0.15 -13.06
N LEU A 265 -3.13 0.33 -13.82
CA LEU A 265 -4.28 1.11 -13.36
C LEU A 265 -4.95 0.44 -12.17
N LYS A 266 -5.05 -0.89 -12.15
CA LYS A 266 -5.58 -1.65 -11.02
C LYS A 266 -4.76 -1.41 -9.76
N TYR A 267 -3.43 -1.54 -9.84
CA TYR A 267 -2.56 -1.27 -8.69
C TYR A 267 -2.71 0.17 -8.21
N ILE A 268 -2.67 1.16 -9.11
CA ILE A 268 -2.72 2.57 -8.70
C ILE A 268 -4.10 2.96 -8.15
N LEU A 269 -5.17 2.69 -8.89
CA LEU A 269 -6.52 3.16 -8.56
C LEU A 269 -7.21 2.33 -7.47
N ILE A 270 -6.85 1.06 -7.32
CA ILE A 270 -7.45 0.17 -6.31
C ILE A 270 -6.48 0.01 -5.14
N GLU A 271 -5.28 -0.50 -5.37
CA GLU A 271 -4.40 -0.94 -4.28
C GLU A 271 -3.71 0.24 -3.59
N SER A 272 -3.20 1.20 -4.36
CA SER A 272 -2.44 2.33 -3.81
C SER A 272 -3.32 3.46 -3.32
N THR A 273 -4.45 3.74 -3.98
CA THR A 273 -5.28 4.92 -3.70
C THR A 273 -6.68 4.61 -3.19
N GLU A 274 -7.13 3.35 -3.29
CA GLU A 274 -8.48 2.90 -2.91
C GLU A 274 -9.59 3.81 -3.48
N ILE A 275 -9.43 4.32 -4.70
CA ILE A 275 -10.39 5.22 -5.35
C ILE A 275 -11.53 4.44 -6.00
N CYS A 276 -11.26 3.22 -6.46
CA CYS A 276 -12.24 2.35 -7.11
C CYS A 276 -12.08 0.89 -6.63
N SER A 277 -13.08 0.06 -6.88
CA SER A 277 -13.09 -1.35 -6.49
C SER A 277 -12.69 -2.29 -7.63
N ARG A 278 -12.83 -1.84 -8.88
CA ARG A 278 -12.46 -2.58 -10.08
C ARG A 278 -12.09 -1.63 -11.22
N VAL A 279 -11.11 -2.05 -12.02
CA VAL A 279 -10.71 -1.38 -13.27
C VAL A 279 -10.80 -2.39 -14.40
N MET A 280 -11.24 -1.93 -15.57
CA MET A 280 -11.23 -2.66 -16.84
C MET A 280 -10.72 -1.71 -17.92
N VAL A 281 -9.88 -2.22 -18.83
CA VAL A 281 -9.32 -1.41 -19.92
C VAL A 281 -9.59 -2.08 -21.25
N GLU A 282 -10.02 -1.29 -22.22
CA GLU A 282 -10.18 -1.72 -23.61
C GLU A 282 -9.39 -0.76 -24.51
N GLU A 283 -8.43 -1.31 -25.24
CA GLU A 283 -7.58 -0.55 -26.17
C GLU A 283 -8.08 -0.80 -27.60
N THR A 284 -8.42 0.27 -28.32
CA THR A 284 -8.91 0.20 -29.71
C THR A 284 -8.23 1.28 -30.56
N GLY A 285 -7.14 0.90 -31.24
CA GLY A 285 -6.35 1.82 -32.07
C GLY A 285 -5.76 2.95 -31.23
N ASN A 286 -6.12 4.20 -31.54
CA ASN A 286 -5.69 5.39 -30.80
C ASN A 286 -6.66 5.79 -29.67
N ALA A 287 -7.68 4.97 -29.37
CA ALA A 287 -8.61 5.22 -28.28
C ALA A 287 -8.45 4.17 -27.17
N ILE A 288 -8.45 4.64 -25.92
CA ILE A 288 -8.37 3.78 -24.73
C ILE A 288 -9.61 4.06 -23.89
N VAL A 289 -10.37 3.02 -23.57
CA VAL A 289 -11.55 3.11 -22.71
C VAL A 289 -11.23 2.47 -21.38
N VAL A 290 -11.39 3.23 -20.30
CA VAL A 290 -11.17 2.76 -18.93
C VAL A 290 -12.50 2.76 -18.19
N GLY A 291 -12.95 1.56 -17.80
CA GLY A 291 -14.09 1.36 -16.91
C GLY A 291 -13.63 1.22 -15.47
N MET A 292 -14.21 2.01 -14.56
CA MET A 292 -13.90 2.03 -13.14
C MET A 292 -15.18 1.82 -12.33
N GLU A 293 -15.26 0.77 -11.52
CA GLU A 293 -16.41 0.45 -10.65
C GLU A 293 -16.15 0.91 -9.22
N GLY A 294 -17.18 1.37 -8.50
CA GLY A 294 -17.02 1.89 -7.13
C GLY A 294 -16.29 3.24 -7.07
N ALA A 295 -16.11 3.91 -8.21
CA ALA A 295 -15.38 5.18 -8.31
C ALA A 295 -16.25 6.34 -7.80
N ASN A 296 -16.43 6.41 -6.48
CA ASN A 296 -17.27 7.43 -5.84
C ASN A 296 -16.46 8.56 -5.21
N VAL A 297 -15.43 9.04 -5.92
CA VAL A 297 -14.68 10.23 -5.52
C VAL A 297 -15.18 11.42 -6.33
N ASP A 298 -16.17 12.12 -5.78
CA ASP A 298 -16.68 13.34 -6.38
C ASP A 298 -15.72 14.50 -6.03
N VAL A 299 -14.98 14.97 -7.02
CA VAL A 299 -14.19 16.18 -6.89
C VAL A 299 -15.17 17.36 -6.92
N GLN A 300 -15.21 18.11 -5.83
CA GLN A 300 -15.96 19.36 -5.80
C GLN A 300 -15.18 20.40 -6.62
N GLY A 301 -15.59 20.57 -7.87
CA GLY A 301 -15.00 21.53 -8.80
C GLY A 301 -15.52 21.33 -10.23
N GLN A 302 -16.25 22.30 -10.76
CA GLN A 302 -16.79 22.22 -12.12
C GLN A 302 -15.69 22.42 -13.17
N LYS A 303 -14.67 23.23 -12.89
CA LYS A 303 -13.63 23.59 -13.87
C LYS A 303 -12.60 22.46 -14.02
N TYR A 304 -12.21 21.84 -12.91
CA TYR A 304 -11.37 20.65 -12.84
C TYR A 304 -12.04 19.51 -13.59
N ARG A 305 -13.31 19.24 -13.28
CA ARG A 305 -14.04 18.17 -13.97
C ARG A 305 -14.21 18.43 -15.47
N ARG A 306 -14.43 19.68 -15.86
CA ARG A 306 -14.55 20.07 -17.27
C ARG A 306 -13.23 19.96 -18.04
N SER A 307 -12.10 20.24 -17.39
CA SER A 307 -10.78 20.26 -18.01
C SER A 307 -10.04 18.93 -17.91
N LEU A 308 -9.86 18.42 -16.69
CA LEU A 308 -9.07 17.23 -16.34
C LEU A 308 -9.93 15.98 -16.12
N GLY A 309 -11.26 16.12 -16.02
CA GLY A 309 -12.16 15.02 -15.68
C GLY A 309 -12.28 14.77 -14.18
N SER A 310 -12.90 13.67 -13.77
CA SER A 310 -12.90 13.28 -12.36
C SER A 310 -11.50 12.85 -11.89
N LEU A 311 -11.27 12.81 -10.58
CA LEU A 311 -10.00 12.36 -9.99
C LEU A 311 -9.55 10.98 -10.52
N PRO A 312 -10.40 9.92 -10.52
CA PRO A 312 -10.02 8.63 -11.11
C PRO A 312 -9.57 8.75 -12.57
N SER A 313 -10.31 9.52 -13.38
CA SER A 313 -9.99 9.73 -14.80
C SER A 313 -8.70 10.52 -15.00
N SER A 314 -8.44 11.53 -14.17
CA SER A 314 -7.19 12.30 -14.24
C SER A 314 -5.99 11.44 -13.86
N ILE A 315 -6.11 10.57 -12.84
CA ILE A 315 -5.05 9.63 -12.48
C ILE A 315 -4.83 8.63 -13.62
N ALA A 316 -5.91 8.08 -14.18
CA ALA A 316 -5.83 7.16 -15.31
C ALA A 316 -5.13 7.80 -16.52
N ALA A 317 -5.47 9.05 -16.86
CA ALA A 317 -4.82 9.80 -17.92
C ALA A 317 -3.31 9.95 -17.71
N CYS A 318 -2.87 10.20 -16.47
CA CYS A 318 -1.45 10.28 -16.14
C CYS A 318 -0.73 8.95 -16.41
N VAL A 319 -1.34 7.83 -16.01
CA VAL A 319 -0.78 6.49 -16.20
C VAL A 319 -0.71 6.13 -17.68
N ILE A 320 -1.76 6.43 -18.44
CA ILE A 320 -1.80 6.18 -19.89
C ILE A 320 -0.73 7.01 -20.61
N ALA A 321 -0.61 8.30 -20.30
CA ALA A 321 0.39 9.17 -20.91
C ALA A 321 1.81 8.71 -20.59
N ALA A 322 2.06 8.28 -19.35
CA ALA A 322 3.35 7.74 -18.94
C ALA A 322 3.69 6.40 -19.60
N LEU A 323 2.70 5.52 -19.81
CA LEU A 323 2.94 4.18 -20.36
C LEU A 323 3.16 4.19 -21.87
N HIS A 324 2.35 4.95 -22.61
CA HIS A 324 2.42 4.97 -24.07
C HIS A 324 3.44 5.96 -24.62
N ASP A 325 4.09 6.75 -23.75
CA ASP A 325 4.97 7.88 -24.11
C ASP A 325 4.33 8.81 -25.16
N LYS A 326 3.00 8.95 -25.08
CA LYS A 326 2.19 9.71 -26.00
C LYS A 326 1.29 10.68 -25.25
N PRO A 327 0.94 11.82 -25.86
CA PRO A 327 0.00 12.76 -25.29
C PRO A 327 -1.42 12.17 -25.31
N VAL A 328 -2.15 12.39 -24.23
CA VAL A 328 -3.48 11.80 -24.01
C VAL A 328 -4.49 12.90 -23.73
N THR A 329 -5.61 12.91 -24.45
CA THR A 329 -6.73 13.82 -24.18
C THR A 329 -7.93 13.02 -23.69
N LEU A 330 -8.58 13.50 -22.62
CA LEU A 330 -9.85 12.95 -22.16
C LEU A 330 -10.98 13.41 -23.08
N LEU A 331 -11.53 12.51 -23.89
CA LEU A 331 -12.61 12.82 -24.81
C LEU A 331 -13.96 12.88 -24.11
N GLU A 332 -14.28 11.87 -23.31
CA GLU A 332 -15.58 11.76 -22.68
C GLU A 332 -15.48 11.00 -21.37
N GLU A 333 -16.29 11.41 -20.41
CA GLU A 333 -16.48 10.71 -19.14
C GLU A 333 -17.98 10.56 -18.90
N ARG A 334 -18.44 9.32 -18.71
CA ARG A 334 -19.83 9.01 -18.36
C ARG A 334 -19.88 8.27 -17.03
N LYS A 335 -20.69 8.76 -16.11
CA LYS A 335 -21.02 8.05 -14.86
C LYS A 335 -22.36 7.35 -15.03
N MET A 336 -22.38 6.03 -15.00
CA MET A 336 -23.57 5.18 -15.05
C MET A 336 -23.72 4.45 -13.71
N GLY A 337 -24.49 5.05 -12.80
CA GLY A 337 -24.64 4.54 -11.43
C GLY A 337 -23.30 4.51 -10.69
N ASP A 338 -22.83 3.31 -10.34
CA ASP A 338 -21.56 3.08 -9.64
C ASP A 338 -20.36 2.88 -10.59
N ARG A 339 -20.59 2.91 -11.90
CA ARG A 339 -19.55 2.76 -12.91
C ARG A 339 -19.21 4.09 -13.55
N LEU A 340 -17.92 4.35 -13.68
CA LEU A 340 -17.36 5.49 -14.39
C LEU A 340 -16.63 4.97 -15.62
N ILE A 341 -17.01 5.45 -16.80
CA ILE A 341 -16.37 5.09 -18.07
C ILE A 341 -15.71 6.34 -18.61
N ALA A 342 -14.39 6.29 -18.75
CA ALA A 342 -13.58 7.38 -19.30
C ALA A 342 -12.96 6.94 -20.63
N ARG A 343 -13.14 7.74 -21.68
CA ARG A 343 -12.57 7.51 -23.00
C ARG A 343 -11.45 8.50 -23.26
N PHE A 344 -10.28 7.96 -23.54
CA PHE A 344 -9.06 8.68 -23.82
C PHE A 344 -8.68 8.53 -25.29
N GLN A 345 -8.06 9.56 -25.85
CA GLN A 345 -7.46 9.53 -27.19
C GLN A 345 -5.97 9.81 -27.09
N LEU A 346 -5.20 8.94 -27.71
CA LEU A 346 -3.77 9.14 -27.95
C LEU A 346 -3.61 10.08 -29.15
N LEU A 347 -2.85 11.15 -28.95
CA LEU A 347 -2.42 12.04 -30.03
C LEU A 347 -1.12 11.48 -30.63
N GLU A 348 -0.98 11.61 -31.95
CA GLU A 348 0.21 11.19 -32.71
C GLU A 348 1.31 12.25 -32.72
#